data_AF-A0A7V9R857-F1
#
_entry.id   AF-A0A7V9R857-F1
#
_cell.length_a   1.000
_cell.length_b   1.000
_cell.length_c   1.000
_cell.angle_alpha   90.00
_cell.angle_beta   90.00
_cell.angle_gamma   90.00
#
_symmetry.space_group_name_H-M   'P 1'
#
loop_
_entity.id
_entity.type
_entity.pdbx_description
1 polymer ?
#
loop_
_entity_poly.entity_id
_entity_poly.type
_entity_poly.pdbx_seq_one_letter_code
_entity_poly.pdbx_strand_id
1 'polypeptide(L)'
;GLAEQERYEDASVHRDRLGAFVRGTARTQRLASLTGCAQLTAARRQGETGWDVHVMRFGRLVAAGVLPAGVAAAEFVGSLATLAETVIPGPGPTPAATAAETEALLRWLESDGVRLIELDGEWTCPLDGAGRYLHVLDAATHSPSSLVPFDERRGLVTVHQPPR
;
A
#
# COMPACT_ATOMS: atom_id res chain seq x y z
N GLY A 1 5.80 -31.07 5.46
CA GLY A 1 4.82 -29.97 5.61
C GLY A 1 3.41 -30.54 5.72
N LEU A 2 2.41 -29.80 6.22
CA LEU A 2 1.01 -30.31 6.37
C LEU A 2 0.40 -30.85 5.05
N ALA A 3 0.93 -30.41 3.89
CA ALA A 3 0.61 -30.96 2.58
C ALA A 3 1.05 -32.44 2.40
N GLU A 4 2.11 -32.89 3.09
CA GLU A 4 2.55 -34.30 3.09
C GLU A 4 1.68 -35.19 4.00
N GLN A 5 0.79 -34.60 4.80
CA GLN A 5 -0.11 -35.31 5.71
C GLN A 5 -1.56 -35.34 5.19
N GLU A 6 -1.79 -34.98 3.92
CA GLU A 6 -3.13 -34.90 3.28
C GLU A 6 -4.13 -33.96 3.99
N ARG A 7 -3.64 -33.04 4.84
CA ARG A 7 -4.44 -32.06 5.58
C ARG A 7 -4.56 -30.74 4.81
N TYR A 8 -5.11 -30.81 3.61
CA TYR A 8 -5.20 -29.67 2.69
C TYR A 8 -6.07 -28.52 3.22
N GLU A 9 -7.07 -28.80 4.05
CA GLU A 9 -7.93 -27.78 4.67
C GLU A 9 -7.20 -26.95 5.74
N ASP A 10 -6.33 -27.58 6.53
CA ASP A 10 -5.50 -26.84 7.49
C ASP A 10 -4.47 -25.97 6.77
N ALA A 11 -3.90 -26.48 5.68
CA ALA A 11 -2.94 -25.75 4.87
C ALA A 11 -3.55 -24.49 4.22
N SER A 12 -4.81 -24.53 3.76
CA SER A 12 -5.49 -23.36 3.18
C SER A 12 -5.74 -22.28 4.23
N VAL A 13 -6.20 -22.63 5.42
CA VAL A 13 -6.42 -21.70 6.54
C VAL A 13 -5.12 -21.00 6.96
N HIS A 14 -4.01 -21.74 7.05
CA HIS A 14 -2.71 -21.15 7.39
C HIS A 14 -2.21 -20.18 6.31
N ARG A 15 -2.38 -20.52 5.03
CA ARG A 15 -2.02 -19.65 3.91
C ARG A 15 -2.84 -18.35 3.93
N ASP A 16 -4.14 -18.44 4.15
CA ASP A 16 -5.03 -17.28 4.13
C ASP A 16 -4.72 -16.33 5.31
N ARG A 17 -4.45 -16.89 6.49
CA ARG A 17 -3.99 -16.12 7.67
C ARG A 17 -2.65 -15.43 7.42
N LEU A 18 -1.68 -16.13 6.84
CA LEU A 18 -0.39 -15.53 6.48
C LEU A 18 -0.56 -14.40 5.46
N GLY A 19 -1.39 -14.61 4.44
CA GLY A 19 -1.68 -13.59 3.43
C GLY A 19 -2.32 -12.34 4.05
N ALA A 20 -3.28 -12.52 4.97
CA ALA A 20 -3.87 -11.41 5.71
C ALA A 20 -2.86 -10.67 6.59
N PHE A 21 -2.00 -11.41 7.31
CA PHE A 21 -0.95 -10.84 8.14
C PHE A 21 0.03 -9.98 7.31
N VAL A 22 0.59 -10.54 6.24
CA VAL A 22 1.55 -9.81 5.38
C VAL A 22 0.93 -8.54 4.78
N ARG A 23 -0.31 -8.62 4.29
CA ARG A 23 -1.04 -7.44 3.78
C ARG A 23 -1.23 -6.38 4.86
N GLY A 24 -1.64 -6.79 6.07
CA GLY A 24 -1.78 -5.90 7.21
C GLY A 24 -0.46 -5.23 7.60
N THR A 25 0.61 -6.00 7.72
CA THR A 25 1.95 -5.48 8.05
C THR A 25 2.47 -4.53 6.98
N ALA A 26 2.35 -4.88 5.70
CA ALA A 26 2.80 -4.03 4.59
C ALA A 26 2.05 -2.69 4.58
N ARG A 27 0.74 -2.72 4.80
CA ARG A 27 -0.10 -1.53 4.92
C ARG A 27 0.35 -0.65 6.09
N THR A 28 0.55 -1.22 7.27
CA THR A 28 0.99 -0.49 8.46
C THR A 28 2.38 0.11 8.29
N GLN A 29 3.33 -0.62 7.71
CA GLN A 29 4.69 -0.11 7.43
C GLN A 29 4.65 1.08 6.47
N ARG A 30 3.81 1.00 5.44
CA ARG A 30 3.65 2.09 4.49
C ARG A 30 3.01 3.32 5.12
N LEU A 31 1.97 3.15 5.94
CA LEU A 31 1.39 4.25 6.73
C LEU A 31 2.43 4.91 7.64
N ALA A 32 3.17 4.09 8.39
CA ALA A 32 4.21 4.54 9.31
C ALA A 32 5.29 5.39 8.65
N SER A 33 5.63 5.12 7.38
CA SER A 33 6.60 5.91 6.63
C SER A 33 6.21 7.39 6.51
N LEU A 34 4.92 7.69 6.35
CA LEU A 34 4.42 9.05 6.23
C LEU A 34 4.02 9.62 7.60
N THR A 35 3.43 8.81 8.48
CA THR A 35 2.98 9.28 9.79
C THR A 35 4.12 9.55 10.76
N GLY A 36 5.31 9.01 10.52
CA GLY A 36 6.55 9.36 11.22
C GLY A 36 7.16 10.70 10.81
N CYS A 37 6.72 11.30 9.70
CA CYS A 37 7.17 12.62 9.28
C CYS A 37 6.40 13.71 10.04
N ALA A 38 7.12 14.58 10.74
CA ALA A 38 6.50 15.69 11.47
C ALA A 38 5.85 16.68 10.50
N GLN A 39 6.53 16.97 9.39
CA GLN A 39 6.00 17.75 8.29
C GLN A 39 6.53 17.24 6.95
N LEU A 40 5.67 17.24 5.93
CA LEU A 40 6.04 17.00 4.54
C LEU A 40 5.29 18.01 3.67
N THR A 41 6.04 18.74 2.85
CA THR A 41 5.46 19.62 1.83
C THR A 41 5.87 19.10 0.46
N ALA A 42 4.88 18.92 -0.42
CA ALA A 42 5.12 18.50 -1.79
C ALA A 42 4.22 19.27 -2.73
N ALA A 43 4.64 19.36 -3.99
CA ALA A 43 3.86 19.99 -5.03
C ALA A 43 3.76 19.11 -6.27
N ARG A 44 2.61 19.13 -6.92
CA ARG A 44 2.38 18.47 -8.20
C ARG A 44 2.04 19.49 -9.26
N ARG A 45 2.60 19.33 -10.46
CA ARG A 45 2.26 20.20 -11.58
C ARG A 45 0.77 20.11 -11.91
N GLN A 46 0.13 21.27 -12.07
CA GLN A 46 -1.27 21.42 -12.43
C GLN A 46 -1.36 22.21 -13.76
N GLY A 47 -1.67 21.50 -14.85
CA GLY A 47 -1.71 22.08 -16.19
C GLY A 47 -0.35 22.64 -16.66
N GLU A 48 -0.39 23.73 -17.43
CA GLU A 48 0.80 24.30 -18.09
C GLU A 48 1.68 25.13 -17.16
N THR A 49 1.11 25.77 -16.13
CA THR A 49 1.85 26.79 -15.36
C THR A 49 1.59 26.79 -13.85
N GLY A 50 0.63 26.00 -13.35
CA GLY A 50 0.28 25.96 -11.93
C GLY A 50 0.89 24.77 -11.19
N TRP A 51 0.88 24.83 -9.86
CA TRP A 51 1.24 23.71 -9.00
C TRP A 51 0.24 23.56 -7.86
N ASP A 52 -0.26 22.35 -7.66
CA ASP A 52 -0.96 21.97 -6.43
C ASP A 52 0.10 21.74 -5.35
N VAL A 53 0.03 22.47 -4.24
CA VAL A 53 0.93 22.36 -3.09
C VAL A 53 0.16 21.80 -1.91
N HIS A 54 0.66 20.73 -1.29
CA HIS A 54 0.07 20.13 -0.10
C HIS A 54 1.08 20.14 1.05
N VAL A 55 0.62 20.52 2.23
CA VAL A 55 1.36 20.44 3.49
C VAL A 55 0.70 19.37 4.35
N MET A 56 1.50 18.42 4.80
CA MET A 56 1.06 17.26 5.57
C MET A 56 1.81 17.22 6.89
N ARG A 57 1.15 16.80 7.98
CA ARG A 57 1.78 16.59 9.30
C ARG A 57 1.31 15.27 9.86
N PHE A 58 2.25 14.38 10.20
CA PHE A 58 1.97 13.05 10.73
C PHE A 58 0.91 12.26 9.94
N GLY A 59 0.96 12.36 8.61
CA GLY A 59 0.02 11.68 7.69
C GLY A 59 -1.38 12.30 7.57
N ARG A 60 -1.61 13.51 8.10
CA ARG A 60 -2.81 14.33 7.92
C ARG A 60 -2.55 15.46 6.92
N LEU A 61 -3.54 15.80 6.09
CA LEU A 61 -3.48 17.01 5.27
C LEU A 61 -3.82 18.23 6.13
N VAL A 62 -2.89 19.18 6.26
CA VAL A 62 -3.06 20.36 7.15
C VAL A 62 -3.20 21.67 6.40
N ALA A 63 -2.75 21.72 5.13
CA ALA A 63 -3.02 22.81 4.21
C ALA A 63 -2.86 22.34 2.75
N ALA A 64 -3.57 23.02 1.86
CA ALA A 64 -3.44 22.85 0.42
C ALA A 64 -3.61 24.21 -0.27
N GLY A 65 -2.94 24.41 -1.39
CA GLY A 65 -3.06 25.63 -2.18
C GLY A 65 -2.55 25.45 -3.60
N VAL A 66 -2.98 26.31 -4.51
CA VAL A 66 -2.48 26.33 -5.89
C VAL A 66 -1.50 27.48 -6.04
N LEU A 67 -0.24 27.17 -6.33
CA LEU A 67 0.79 28.15 -6.64
C LEU A 67 0.62 28.61 -8.10
N PRO A 68 0.30 29.90 -8.34
CA PRO A 68 0.20 30.45 -9.69
C PRO A 68 1.57 30.62 -10.34
N ALA A 69 1.56 30.76 -11.66
CA ALA A 69 2.75 31.06 -12.44
C ALA A 69 3.37 32.41 -12.03
N GLY A 70 4.70 32.48 -11.94
CA GLY A 70 5.42 33.73 -11.66
C GLY A 70 5.40 34.17 -10.19
N VAL A 71 4.70 33.44 -9.30
CA VAL A 71 4.78 33.66 -7.86
C VAL A 71 6.03 32.97 -7.29
N ALA A 72 6.68 33.62 -6.33
CA ALA A 72 7.83 33.06 -5.64
C ALA A 72 7.42 31.83 -4.82
N ALA A 73 7.84 30.64 -5.28
CA ALA A 73 7.44 29.37 -4.69
C ALA A 73 7.78 29.27 -3.19
N ALA A 74 8.97 29.73 -2.78
CA ALA A 74 9.40 29.67 -1.40
C ALA A 74 8.52 30.51 -0.45
N GLU A 75 8.12 31.71 -0.86
CA GLU A 75 7.27 32.60 -0.06
C GLU A 75 5.85 32.04 0.08
N PHE A 76 5.30 31.53 -1.03
CA PHE A 76 3.99 30.90 -1.04
C PHE A 76 3.96 29.67 -0.13
N VAL A 77 4.95 28.77 -0.26
CA VAL A 77 5.07 27.57 0.57
C VAL A 77 5.24 27.94 2.05
N GLY A 78 6.11 28.90 2.36
CA GLY A 78 6.32 29.37 3.73
C GLY A 78 5.04 29.94 4.35
N SER A 79 4.29 30.73 3.58
CA SER A 79 3.00 31.28 4.02
C SER A 79 1.95 30.19 4.22
N LEU A 80 1.86 29.22 3.30
CA LEU A 80 0.94 28.09 3.39
C LEU A 80 1.23 27.21 4.61
N ALA A 81 2.51 26.92 4.88
CA ALA A 81 2.94 26.14 6.04
C ALA A 81 2.70 26.88 7.37
N THR A 82 2.83 28.20 7.37
CA THR A 82 2.54 29.05 8.55
C THR A 82 1.05 29.05 8.90
N LEU A 83 0.18 29.06 7.89
CA LEU A 83 -1.28 29.03 8.08
C LEU A 83 -1.85 27.61 8.30
N ALA A 84 -1.03 26.58 8.11
CA ALA A 84 -1.46 25.20 8.20
C ALA A 84 -1.91 24.81 9.61
N GLU A 85 -2.92 23.93 9.68
CA GLU A 85 -3.44 23.41 10.94
C GLU A 85 -2.32 22.85 11.83
N THR A 86 -2.29 23.28 13.10
CA THR A 86 -1.37 22.71 14.10
C THR A 86 -1.89 21.36 14.58
N VAL A 87 -1.02 20.35 14.56
CA VAL A 87 -1.38 18.97 14.89
C VAL A 87 -0.53 18.48 16.05
N ILE A 88 -1.19 17.89 17.07
CA ILE A 88 -0.53 17.18 18.16
C ILE A 88 -0.74 15.68 17.91
N PRO A 89 0.32 14.90 17.63
CA PRO A 89 0.17 13.49 17.29
C PRO A 89 -0.24 12.67 18.52
N GLY A 90 -1.21 11.77 18.33
CA GLY A 90 -1.58 10.74 19.29
C GLY A 90 -0.72 9.47 19.15
N PRO A 91 -1.03 8.41 19.91
CA PRO A 91 -0.35 7.13 19.79
C PRO A 91 -0.81 6.33 18.57
N GLY A 92 -0.04 5.31 18.22
CA GLY A 92 -0.40 4.33 17.19
C GLY A 92 0.08 4.69 15.77
N PRO A 93 -0.24 3.86 14.78
CA PRO A 93 0.31 3.99 13.43
C PRO A 93 -0.28 5.17 12.64
N THR A 94 -1.42 5.71 13.09
CA THR A 94 -2.12 6.84 12.45
C THR A 94 -2.41 7.92 13.51
N PRO A 95 -1.39 8.68 13.91
CA PRO A 95 -1.43 9.54 15.09
C PRO A 95 -2.26 10.82 14.91
N ALA A 96 -2.55 11.23 13.67
CA ALA A 96 -3.21 12.52 13.38
C ALA A 96 -4.38 12.45 12.38
N ALA A 97 -4.56 11.32 11.70
CA ALA A 97 -5.53 11.15 10.62
C ALA A 97 -6.04 9.71 10.58
N THR A 98 -7.04 9.46 9.74
CA THR A 98 -7.48 8.08 9.45
C THR A 98 -6.49 7.38 8.52
N ALA A 99 -6.38 6.06 8.59
CA ALA A 99 -5.56 5.29 7.65
C ALA A 99 -5.94 5.55 6.18
N ALA A 100 -7.25 5.68 5.89
CA ALA A 100 -7.74 5.93 4.55
C ALA A 100 -7.30 7.29 4.00
N GLU A 101 -7.26 8.33 4.84
CA GLU A 101 -6.75 9.65 4.49
C GLU A 101 -5.24 9.60 4.19
N THR A 102 -4.45 9.03 5.10
CA THR A 102 -3.00 8.88 4.91
C THR A 102 -2.67 8.08 3.64
N GLU A 103 -3.44 7.03 3.35
CA GLU A 103 -3.32 6.27 2.10
C GLU A 103 -3.65 7.09 0.86
N ALA A 104 -4.65 7.98 0.93
CA ALA A 104 -4.96 8.88 -0.18
C ALA A 104 -3.80 9.86 -0.44
N LEU A 105 -3.18 10.37 0.63
CA LEU A 105 -2.00 11.22 0.54
C LEU A 105 -0.79 10.48 -0.01
N LEU A 106 -0.52 9.25 0.44
CA LEU A 106 0.53 8.40 -0.11
C LEU A 106 0.32 8.15 -1.62
N ARG A 107 -0.90 7.81 -2.03
CA ARG A 107 -1.22 7.64 -3.47
C ARG A 107 -1.00 8.92 -4.26
N TRP A 108 -1.31 10.08 -3.68
CA TRP A 108 -1.03 11.35 -4.32
C TRP A 108 0.46 11.62 -4.40
N LEU A 109 1.23 11.42 -3.32
CA LEU A 109 2.69 11.62 -3.26
C LEU A 109 3.45 10.75 -4.25
N GLU A 110 2.96 9.54 -4.50
CA GLU A 110 3.53 8.59 -5.45
C GLU A 110 3.05 8.81 -6.89
N SER A 111 2.16 9.78 -7.14
CA SER A 111 1.70 10.08 -8.49
C SER A 111 2.76 10.83 -9.30
N ASP A 112 2.71 10.64 -10.62
CA ASP A 112 3.66 11.27 -11.54
C ASP A 112 3.65 12.80 -11.41
N GLY A 113 4.85 13.39 -11.46
CA GLY A 113 5.04 14.83 -11.45
C GLY A 113 4.96 15.49 -10.08
N VAL A 114 4.81 14.72 -8.99
CA VAL A 114 5.00 15.23 -7.62
C VAL A 114 6.48 15.51 -7.38
N ARG A 115 6.74 16.61 -6.67
CA ARG A 115 8.06 17.04 -6.22
C ARG A 115 8.01 17.32 -4.73
N LEU A 116 8.94 16.72 -3.99
CA LEU A 116 9.15 17.03 -2.59
C LEU A 116 9.78 18.42 -2.46
N ILE A 117 9.24 19.26 -1.59
CA ILE A 117 9.73 20.62 -1.32
C ILE A 117 10.42 20.67 0.04
N GLU A 118 9.78 20.11 1.06
CA GLU A 118 10.27 20.12 2.42
C GLU A 118 9.91 18.79 3.11
N LEU A 119 10.80 18.32 3.97
CA LEU A 119 10.60 17.13 4.79
C LEU A 119 11.25 17.35 6.16
N ASP A 120 10.46 17.21 7.21
CA ASP A 120 10.91 17.09 8.59
C ASP A 120 10.64 15.66 9.07
N GLY A 121 11.72 14.91 9.30
CA GLY A 121 11.71 13.48 9.54
C GLY A 121 12.30 12.68 8.38
N GLU A 122 11.89 11.43 8.26
CA GLU A 122 12.41 10.50 7.26
C GLU A 122 11.24 9.77 6.57
N TRP A 123 11.16 9.91 5.26
CA TRP A 123 10.21 9.15 4.44
C TRP A 123 10.95 8.03 3.71
N THR A 124 10.68 6.78 4.09
CA THR A 124 11.38 5.61 3.58
C THR A 124 10.44 4.54 3.05
N CYS A 125 10.96 3.75 2.11
CA CYS A 125 10.36 2.49 1.67
C CYS A 125 11.28 1.33 2.10
N PRO A 126 10.95 0.57 3.17
CA PRO A 126 11.80 -0.51 3.64
C PRO A 126 11.96 -1.62 2.59
N LEU A 127 13.19 -1.85 2.13
CA LEU A 127 13.51 -2.88 1.11
C LEU A 127 13.16 -4.30 1.58
N ASP A 128 13.40 -4.59 2.86
CA ASP A 128 13.09 -5.88 3.49
C ASP A 128 11.76 -5.88 4.27
N GLY A 129 10.88 -4.90 3.97
CA GLY A 129 9.55 -4.83 4.55
C GLY A 129 8.61 -5.92 4.04
N ALA A 130 7.45 -6.07 4.68
CA ALA A 130 6.43 -7.06 4.30
C ALA A 130 5.92 -6.87 2.86
N GLY A 131 6.04 -5.64 2.31
CA GLY A 131 5.73 -5.32 0.92
C GLY A 131 6.41 -6.23 -0.09
N ARG A 132 7.63 -6.71 0.19
CA ARG A 132 8.37 -7.61 -0.71
C ARG A 132 7.65 -8.93 -0.98
N TYR A 133 6.75 -9.36 -0.11
CA TYR A 133 6.03 -10.63 -0.25
C TYR A 133 4.67 -10.48 -0.95
N LEU A 134 4.21 -9.25 -1.21
CA LEU A 134 2.88 -9.02 -1.81
C LEU A 134 2.77 -9.64 -3.20
N HIS A 135 3.79 -9.50 -4.06
CA HIS A 135 3.78 -10.08 -5.41
C HIS A 135 3.60 -11.61 -5.40
N VAL A 136 4.20 -12.31 -4.43
CA VAL A 136 4.07 -13.77 -4.27
C VAL A 136 2.63 -14.13 -3.86
N LEU A 137 2.05 -13.37 -2.94
CA LEU A 137 0.67 -13.57 -2.48
C LEU A 137 -0.36 -13.28 -3.57
N ASP A 138 -0.12 -12.24 -4.36
CA ASP A 138 -0.98 -11.88 -5.49
C ASP A 138 -0.92 -12.98 -6.57
N ALA A 139 0.27 -13.50 -6.87
CA ALA A 139 0.44 -14.63 -7.79
C ALA A 139 -0.22 -15.93 -7.27
N ALA A 140 -0.18 -16.18 -5.96
CA ALA A 140 -0.85 -17.31 -5.34
C ALA A 140 -2.38 -17.17 -5.34
N THR A 141 -2.89 -15.94 -5.34
CA THR A 141 -4.33 -15.62 -5.39
C THR A 141 -4.87 -15.66 -6.82
N HIS A 142 -4.08 -15.19 -7.80
CA HIS A 142 -4.44 -15.13 -9.22
C HIS A 142 -4.03 -16.38 -10.01
N SER A 143 -3.36 -17.35 -9.38
CA SER A 143 -3.16 -18.66 -10.00
C SER A 143 -4.52 -19.27 -10.31
N PRO A 144 -4.82 -19.59 -11.58
CA PRO A 144 -5.99 -20.38 -11.91
C PRO A 144 -5.93 -21.65 -11.07
N SER A 145 -7.06 -22.07 -10.52
CA SER A 145 -7.21 -23.34 -9.80
C SER A 145 -7.04 -24.57 -10.71
N SER A 146 -6.22 -24.50 -11.76
CA SER A 146 -5.97 -25.58 -12.72
C SER A 146 -5.07 -26.68 -12.16
N LEU A 147 -5.01 -26.84 -10.83
CA LEU A 147 -4.70 -28.14 -10.25
C LEU A 147 -5.95 -28.99 -10.47
N VAL A 148 -5.93 -29.68 -11.64
CA VAL A 148 -6.70 -30.87 -12.03
C VAL A 148 -8.09 -30.98 -11.37
N PRO A 149 -9.20 -30.87 -12.13
CA PRO A 149 -10.49 -31.29 -11.62
C PRO A 149 -10.32 -32.71 -11.08
N PHE A 150 -10.57 -32.92 -9.79
CA PHE A 150 -10.59 -34.24 -9.14
C PHE A 150 -11.67 -35.17 -9.72
N ASP A 151 -12.30 -34.77 -10.83
CA ASP A 151 -13.41 -35.39 -11.52
C ASP A 151 -13.01 -36.11 -12.81
N GLU A 152 -11.71 -36.39 -13.03
CA GLU A 152 -11.35 -37.53 -13.89
C GLU A 152 -11.68 -38.83 -13.14
N ARG A 153 -12.97 -39.19 -13.13
CA ARG A 153 -13.35 -40.59 -13.08
C ARG A 153 -12.81 -41.24 -14.36
N ARG A 154 -11.54 -41.65 -14.35
CA ARG A 154 -11.04 -42.66 -15.28
C ARG A 154 -11.99 -43.83 -15.16
N GLY A 155 -12.87 -43.99 -16.15
CA GLY A 155 -13.70 -45.17 -16.28
C GLY A 155 -12.76 -46.37 -16.23
N LEU A 156 -12.88 -47.19 -15.19
CA LEU A 156 -12.22 -48.48 -15.13
C LEU A 156 -12.82 -49.31 -16.27
N VAL A 157 -12.11 -49.36 -17.40
CA VAL A 157 -12.47 -50.26 -18.50
C VAL A 157 -12.09 -51.66 -18.04
N THR A 158 -13.06 -52.41 -17.52
CA THR A 158 -12.89 -53.83 -17.23
C THR A 158 -12.85 -54.61 -18.54
N VAL A 159 -11.66 -54.86 -19.08
CA VAL A 159 -11.48 -55.85 -20.14
C VAL A 159 -11.31 -57.22 -19.49
N HIS A 160 -12.41 -57.97 -19.37
CA HIS A 160 -12.33 -59.41 -19.19
C HIS A 160 -13.31 -60.09 -20.16
N GLN A 161 -12.75 -60.64 -21.22
CA GLN A 161 -13.45 -61.54 -22.14
C GLN A 161 -13.06 -62.98 -21.77
N PRO A 162 -14.00 -63.85 -21.36
CA PRO A 162 -13.66 -65.25 -21.14
C PRO A 162 -13.53 -65.99 -22.49
N PRO A 163 -12.62 -66.98 -22.58
CA PRO A 163 -12.47 -67.81 -23.77
C PRO A 163 -13.65 -68.80 -23.92
N ARG A 164 -13.83 -69.24 -25.17
CA ARG A 164 -14.98 -69.96 -25.75
C ARG A 164 -15.51 -71.16 -24.97
#